data_AF-A0A1A8I0Q5-F1
#
_entry.id   AF-A0A1A8I0Q5-F1
#
_cell.length_a   1.000
_cell.length_b   1.000
_cell.length_c   1.000
_cell.angle_alpha   90.00
_cell.angle_beta   90.00
_cell.angle_gamma   90.00
#
_symmetry.space_group_name_H-M   'P 1'
#
loop_
_entity.id
_entity.type
_entity.pdbx_description
1 polymer ?
#
loop_
_entity_poly.entity_id
_entity_poly.type
_entity_poly.pdbx_seq_one_letter_code
_entity_poly.pdbx_strand_id
1 'polypeptide(L)'
;EADLTQLDALVILSGDGLLFEVINGLVERPDWEEAIQKPLGILPGGSGNALAASLHYYSGAPPVSGEDLLVSCGFLLCKGSVSHMDLVSIQLSSGSRLFSFLSLAWGFVADVDVESEKYRHMGAARFTIGTLVRLASLRV
;
A
#
# COMPACT_ATOMS: atom_id res chain seq x y z
N GLU A 1 15.89 -7.87 -16.44
CA GLU A 1 15.64 -6.92 -15.34
C GLU A 1 15.56 -5.51 -15.90
N ALA A 2 14.77 -4.65 -15.26
CA ALA A 2 14.77 -3.22 -15.58
C ALA A 2 16.01 -2.56 -14.93
N ASP A 3 16.65 -1.66 -15.68
CA ASP A 3 17.75 -0.83 -15.19
C ASP A 3 17.18 0.38 -14.45
N LEU A 4 17.30 0.36 -13.12
CA LEU A 4 16.77 1.42 -12.25
C LEU A 4 17.63 2.70 -12.30
N THR A 5 18.85 2.64 -12.83
CA THR A 5 19.75 3.80 -12.91
C THR A 5 19.25 4.87 -13.88
N GLN A 6 18.41 4.47 -14.84
CA GLN A 6 17.82 5.35 -15.85
C GLN A 6 16.53 6.04 -15.38
N LEU A 7 16.05 5.71 -14.18
CA LEU A 7 14.78 6.21 -13.64
C LEU A 7 15.04 7.06 -12.41
N ASP A 8 14.44 8.24 -12.33
CA ASP A 8 14.55 9.08 -11.13
C ASP A 8 13.67 8.56 -9.98
N ALA A 9 12.51 7.98 -10.30
CA ALA A 9 11.55 7.44 -9.35
C ALA A 9 10.67 6.35 -10.01
N LEU A 10 10.04 5.53 -9.17
CA LEU A 10 8.99 4.58 -9.60
C LEU A 10 7.65 5.08 -9.08
N VAL A 11 6.68 5.29 -9.98
CA VAL A 11 5.33 5.72 -9.61
C VAL A 11 4.35 4.57 -9.83
N ILE A 12 3.69 4.15 -8.76
CA ILE A 12 2.75 3.02 -8.73
C ILE A 12 1.33 3.58 -8.76
N LEU A 13 0.60 3.33 -9.86
CA LEU A 13 -0.83 3.65 -9.99
C LEU A 13 -1.66 2.39 -9.70
N SER A 14 -2.03 2.17 -8.43
CA SER A 14 -2.82 1.01 -7.99
C SER A 14 -3.26 1.22 -6.53
N GLY A 15 -3.57 0.14 -5.81
CA GLY A 15 -3.68 0.13 -4.35
C GLY A 15 -2.39 -0.31 -3.66
N ASP A 16 -2.46 -0.47 -2.34
CA ASP A 16 -1.32 -0.80 -1.47
C ASP A 16 -0.63 -2.13 -1.87
N GLY A 17 -1.39 -3.10 -2.40
CA GLY A 17 -0.88 -4.43 -2.77
C GLY A 17 0.18 -4.40 -3.88
N LEU A 18 0.05 -3.54 -4.89
CA LEU A 18 1.07 -3.47 -5.95
C LEU A 18 2.37 -2.84 -5.44
N LEU A 19 2.28 -1.88 -4.53
CA LEU A 19 3.48 -1.32 -3.89
C LEU A 19 4.18 -2.36 -3.01
N PHE A 20 3.42 -3.24 -2.35
CA PHE A 20 3.98 -4.37 -1.59
C PHE A 20 4.80 -5.29 -2.50
N GLU A 21 4.27 -5.63 -3.67
CA GLU A 21 4.98 -6.45 -4.67
C GLU A 21 6.25 -5.75 -5.17
N VAL A 22 6.17 -4.45 -5.48
CA VAL A 22 7.33 -3.65 -5.91
C VAL A 22 8.42 -3.64 -4.85
N ILE A 23 8.08 -3.37 -3.58
CA ILE A 23 9.07 -3.33 -2.49
C ILE A 23 9.75 -4.70 -2.31
N ASN A 24 8.98 -5.79 -2.24
CA ASN A 24 9.57 -7.12 -2.08
C ASN A 24 10.41 -7.50 -3.31
N GLY A 25 9.96 -7.15 -4.52
CA GLY A 25 10.73 -7.34 -5.75
C GLY A 25 12.04 -6.55 -5.78
N LEU A 26 12.09 -5.34 -5.20
CA LEU A 26 13.33 -4.57 -5.07
C LEU A 26 14.29 -5.22 -4.06
N VAL A 27 13.78 -5.76 -2.96
CA VAL A 27 14.60 -6.40 -1.92
C VAL A 27 15.13 -7.78 -2.34
N GLU A 28 14.46 -8.46 -3.26
CA GLU A 28 14.92 -9.74 -3.82
C GLU A 28 16.10 -9.60 -4.80
N ARG A 29 16.42 -8.39 -5.24
CA ARG A 29 17.51 -8.14 -6.20
C ARG A 29 18.89 -8.31 -5.57
N PRO A 30 19.92 -8.67 -6.35
CA PRO A 30 21.31 -8.70 -5.86
C PRO A 30 21.83 -7.33 -5.37
N ASP A 31 21.37 -6.24 -5.99
CA ASP A 31 21.72 -4.84 -5.70
C ASP A 31 20.69 -4.14 -4.80
N TRP A 32 19.98 -4.89 -3.95
CA TRP A 32 18.83 -4.39 -3.19
C TRP A 32 19.12 -3.14 -2.35
N GLU A 33 20.34 -3.00 -1.79
CA GLU A 33 20.72 -1.86 -0.95
C GLU A 33 20.65 -0.53 -1.69
N GLU A 34 20.95 -0.54 -2.99
CA GLU A 34 20.81 0.62 -3.87
C GLU A 34 19.40 0.70 -4.45
N ALA A 35 18.84 -0.45 -4.87
CA ALA A 35 17.53 -0.52 -5.51
C ALA A 35 16.41 -0.01 -4.59
N ILE A 36 16.43 -0.33 -3.29
CA ILE A 36 15.41 0.11 -2.33
C ILE A 36 15.47 1.61 -2.02
N GLN A 37 16.58 2.29 -2.33
CA GLN A 37 16.72 3.74 -2.15
C GLN A 37 16.06 4.52 -3.31
N LYS A 38 15.63 3.85 -4.38
CA LYS A 38 14.89 4.49 -5.47
C LYS A 38 13.59 5.10 -4.93
N PRO A 39 13.34 6.41 -5.10
CA PRO A 39 12.10 7.02 -4.64
C PRO A 39 10.87 6.33 -5.22
N LEU A 40 9.93 6.00 -4.34
CA LEU A 40 8.66 5.37 -4.69
C LEU A 40 7.52 6.37 -4.50
N GLY A 41 6.67 6.50 -5.51
CA GLY A 41 5.44 7.28 -5.49
C GLY A 41 4.22 6.38 -5.60
N ILE A 42 3.13 6.74 -4.95
CA ILE A 42 1.84 6.03 -5.08
C ILE A 42 0.75 6.98 -5.54
N LEU A 43 0.00 6.56 -6.55
CA LEU A 43 -1.23 7.19 -7.01
C LEU A 43 -2.39 6.21 -6.75
N PRO A 44 -3.43 6.62 -6.00
CA PRO A 44 -4.53 5.73 -5.64
C PRO A 44 -5.36 5.36 -6.86
N GLY A 45 -5.26 4.11 -7.28
CA GLY A 45 -6.08 3.49 -8.34
C GLY A 45 -6.82 2.23 -7.88
N GLY A 46 -6.64 1.83 -6.62
CA GLY A 46 -7.24 0.63 -6.04
C GLY A 46 -8.42 0.91 -5.11
N SER A 47 -8.95 -0.15 -4.51
CA SER A 47 -9.97 -0.06 -3.45
C SER A 47 -9.36 0.15 -2.05
N GLY A 48 -8.11 -0.29 -1.84
CA GLY A 48 -7.31 -0.03 -0.64
C GLY A 48 -6.13 0.87 -1.01
N ASN A 49 -6.16 2.11 -0.51
CA ASN A 49 -5.15 3.14 -0.77
C ASN A 49 -4.69 3.78 0.54
N ALA A 50 -4.47 2.97 1.56
CA ALA A 50 -4.17 3.43 2.90
C ALA A 50 -2.87 4.25 2.94
N LEU A 51 -1.82 3.87 2.20
CA LEU A 51 -0.61 4.68 2.14
C LEU A 51 -0.85 6.03 1.46
N ALA A 52 -1.60 6.07 0.36
CA ALA A 52 -1.94 7.33 -0.30
C ALA A 52 -2.73 8.25 0.64
N ALA A 53 -3.69 7.69 1.39
CA ALA A 53 -4.42 8.41 2.42
C ALA A 53 -3.53 8.90 3.57
N SER A 54 -2.56 8.09 4.02
CA SER A 54 -1.57 8.48 5.03
C SER A 54 -0.67 9.62 4.55
N LEU A 55 -0.13 9.54 3.33
CA LEU A 55 0.69 10.60 2.74
C LEU A 55 -0.09 11.90 2.61
N HIS A 56 -1.34 11.83 2.16
CA HIS A 56 -2.24 12.97 2.11
C HIS A 56 -2.47 13.57 3.52
N TYR A 57 -2.74 12.74 4.53
CA TYR A 57 -2.87 13.19 5.91
C TYR A 57 -1.62 13.91 6.41
N TYR A 58 -0.43 13.36 6.16
CA TYR A 58 0.84 13.98 6.54
C TYR A 58 1.16 15.27 5.77
N SER A 59 0.48 15.56 4.65
CA SER A 59 0.58 16.84 3.96
C SER A 59 -0.08 18.00 4.70
N GLY A 60 -0.93 17.70 5.71
CA GLY A 60 -1.69 18.70 6.46
C GLY A 60 -2.95 19.21 5.74
N ALA A 61 -3.30 18.64 4.59
CA ALA A 61 -4.51 18.98 3.86
C ALA A 61 -5.77 18.38 4.52
N PRO A 62 -6.96 18.96 4.27
CA PRO A 62 -8.23 18.40 4.74
C PRO A 62 -8.48 17.01 4.16
N PRO A 63 -9.07 16.06 4.91
CA PRO A 63 -9.29 14.69 4.45
C PRO A 63 -10.09 14.63 3.15
N VAL A 64 -9.58 13.90 2.17
CA VAL A 64 -10.25 13.64 0.89
C VAL A 64 -10.29 12.14 0.57
N SER A 65 -11.16 11.75 -0.36
CA SER A 65 -11.28 10.37 -0.84
C SER A 65 -11.63 10.33 -2.32
N GLY A 66 -11.51 9.17 -2.97
CA GLY A 66 -11.82 9.02 -4.39
C GLY A 66 -10.92 9.85 -5.29
N GLU A 67 -11.50 10.55 -6.26
CA GLU A 67 -10.76 11.35 -7.25
C GLU A 67 -9.97 12.50 -6.61
N ASP A 68 -10.49 13.12 -5.55
CA ASP A 68 -9.78 14.19 -4.84
C ASP A 68 -8.48 13.70 -4.19
N LEU A 69 -8.46 12.45 -3.72
CA LEU A 69 -7.24 11.82 -3.19
C LEU A 69 -6.23 11.60 -4.31
N LEU A 70 -6.69 11.16 -5.49
CA LEU A 70 -5.83 11.00 -6.66
C LEU A 70 -5.20 12.34 -7.08
N VAL A 71 -6.00 13.40 -7.15
CA VAL A 71 -5.52 14.75 -7.49
C VAL A 71 -4.52 15.25 -6.43
N SER A 72 -4.82 15.05 -5.14
CA SER A 72 -3.91 15.44 -4.06
C SER A 72 -2.57 14.71 -4.12
N CYS A 73 -2.58 13.38 -4.29
CA CYS A 73 -1.35 12.60 -4.44
C CYS A 73 -0.58 12.99 -5.71
N GLY A 74 -1.28 13.26 -6.82
CA GLY A 74 -0.66 13.78 -8.04
C GLY A 74 0.05 15.11 -7.82
N PHE A 75 -0.57 16.03 -7.08
CA PHE A 75 0.06 17.29 -6.69
C PHE A 75 1.30 17.08 -5.80
N LEU A 76 1.22 16.17 -4.82
CA LEU A 76 2.37 15.84 -3.96
C LEU A 76 3.54 15.26 -4.75
N LEU A 77 3.27 14.40 -5.74
CA LEU A 77 4.30 13.88 -6.65
C LEU A 77 4.93 14.99 -7.48
N CYS A 78 4.13 15.90 -8.06
CA CYS A 78 4.64 17.04 -8.81
C CYS A 78 5.49 17.99 -7.95
N LYS A 79 5.23 18.07 -6.65
CA LYS A 79 6.06 18.83 -5.70
C LYS A 79 7.45 18.20 -5.50
N GLY A 80 7.61 16.92 -5.84
CA GLY A 80 8.91 16.22 -5.82
C GLY A 80 9.53 16.05 -4.42
N SER A 81 8.73 16.18 -3.36
CA SER A 81 9.23 16.01 -2.00
C SER A 81 9.35 14.52 -1.65
N VAL A 82 10.54 14.08 -1.26
CA VAL A 82 10.81 12.69 -0.85
C VAL A 82 10.99 12.65 0.67
N SER A 83 10.51 11.60 1.31
CA SER A 83 10.69 11.36 2.74
C SER A 83 10.99 9.89 2.98
N HIS A 84 11.82 9.62 3.99
CA HIS A 84 12.10 8.24 4.38
C HIS A 84 10.87 7.59 5.02
N MET A 85 10.68 6.31 4.76
CA MET A 85 9.60 5.50 5.31
C MET A 85 10.19 4.23 5.91
N ASP A 86 9.66 3.83 7.06
CA ASP A 86 10.10 2.62 7.74
C ASP A 86 9.60 1.37 7.01
N LEU A 87 10.40 0.29 7.07
CA LEU A 87 10.02 -1.03 6.59
C LEU A 87 10.11 -2.04 7.73
N VAL A 88 9.10 -2.91 7.81
CA VAL A 88 9.05 -4.02 8.75
C VAL A 88 9.49 -5.30 8.06
N SER A 89 10.56 -5.91 8.56
CA SER A 89 11.04 -7.22 8.14
C SER A 89 10.32 -8.31 8.92
N ILE A 90 9.59 -9.18 8.23
CA ILE A 90 8.80 -10.27 8.80
C ILE A 90 9.45 -11.59 8.43
N GLN A 91 9.76 -12.42 9.42
CA GLN A 91 10.27 -13.78 9.21
C GLN A 91 9.15 -14.78 9.49
N LEU A 92 8.82 -15.58 8.48
CA LEU A 92 7.81 -16.62 8.58
C LEU A 92 8.40 -17.91 9.16
N SER A 93 7.55 -18.72 9.77
CA SER A 93 7.94 -20.03 10.32
C SER A 93 8.44 -21.01 9.23
N SER A 94 8.05 -20.80 7.98
CA SER A 94 8.58 -21.49 6.80
C SER A 94 10.03 -21.16 6.47
N GLY A 95 10.61 -20.14 7.12
CA GLY A 95 11.97 -19.65 6.83
C GLY A 95 12.02 -18.55 5.77
N SER A 96 10.90 -18.24 5.11
CA SER A 96 10.84 -17.10 4.18
C SER A 96 10.79 -15.76 4.91
N ARG A 97 11.33 -14.73 4.27
CA ARG A 97 11.36 -13.35 4.77
C ARG A 97 10.56 -12.46 3.84
N LEU A 98 9.75 -11.57 4.41
CA LEU A 98 8.89 -10.62 3.70
C LEU A 98 9.10 -9.22 4.28
N PHE A 99 8.83 -8.19 3.48
CA PHE A 99 8.85 -6.80 3.93
C PHE A 99 7.46 -6.19 3.82
N SER A 100 7.01 -5.54 4.90
CA SER A 100 5.77 -4.76 4.93
C SER A 100 6.08 -3.29 5.18
N PHE A 101 5.37 -2.41 4.49
CA PHE A 101 5.51 -0.96 4.63
C PHE A 101 4.32 -0.31 5.36
N LEU A 102 3.24 -1.05 5.57
CA LEU A 102 1.97 -0.48 6.06
C LEU A 102 1.44 -1.22 7.29
N SER A 103 1.10 -2.49 7.13
CA SER A 103 0.46 -3.25 8.19
C SER A 103 0.73 -4.75 8.08
N LEU A 104 0.61 -5.42 9.23
CA LEU A 104 0.47 -6.86 9.36
C LEU A 104 -0.77 -7.09 10.24
N ALA A 105 -1.78 -7.76 9.70
CA ALA A 105 -3.05 -7.99 10.38
C ALA A 105 -3.25 -9.48 10.70
N TRP A 106 -3.92 -9.77 11.82
CA TRP A 106 -4.33 -11.12 12.22
C TRP A 106 -5.72 -11.10 12.86
N GLY A 107 -6.44 -12.22 12.76
CA GLY A 107 -7.79 -12.37 13.31
C GLY A 107 -8.83 -11.57 12.52
N PHE A 108 -9.68 -10.83 13.22
CA PHE A 108 -10.85 -10.17 12.63
C PHE A 108 -10.52 -9.27 11.44
N VAL A 109 -9.47 -8.44 11.54
CA VAL A 109 -9.09 -7.51 10.45
C VAL A 109 -8.66 -8.30 9.21
N ALA A 110 -7.83 -9.32 9.38
CA ALA A 110 -7.39 -10.18 8.28
C ALA A 110 -8.57 -10.94 7.64
N ASP A 111 -9.51 -11.43 8.45
CA ASP A 111 -10.73 -12.06 7.94
C ASP A 111 -11.58 -11.09 7.10
N VAL A 112 -11.72 -9.83 7.56
CA VAL A 112 -12.44 -8.79 6.79
C VAL A 112 -11.73 -8.51 5.47
N ASP A 113 -10.39 -8.39 5.49
CA ASP A 113 -9.60 -8.14 4.28
C ASP A 113 -9.83 -9.25 3.24
N VAL A 114 -9.69 -10.52 3.64
CA VAL A 114 -9.89 -11.68 2.76
C VAL A 114 -11.33 -11.78 2.25
N GLU A 115 -12.32 -11.71 3.14
CA GLU A 115 -13.72 -11.89 2.77
C GLU A 115 -14.27 -10.73 1.93
N SER A 116 -13.72 -9.52 2.09
CA SER A 116 -14.16 -8.35 1.34
C SER A 116 -13.76 -8.38 -0.14
N GLU A 117 -12.81 -9.24 -0.55
CA GLU A 117 -12.39 -9.35 -1.95
C GLU A 117 -13.54 -9.73 -2.89
N LYS A 118 -14.53 -10.51 -2.42
CA LYS A 118 -15.73 -10.82 -3.23
C LYS A 118 -16.60 -9.59 -3.54
N TYR A 119 -16.41 -8.50 -2.79
CA TYR A 119 -17.08 -7.23 -2.97
C TYR A 119 -16.19 -6.17 -3.65
N ARG A 120 -15.12 -6.58 -4.35
CA ARG A 120 -14.17 -5.65 -4.99
C ARG A 120 -14.82 -4.66 -5.96
N HIS A 121 -15.93 -5.05 -6.60
CA HIS A 121 -16.74 -4.17 -7.45
C HIS A 121 -17.35 -2.96 -6.71
N MET A 122 -17.37 -2.99 -5.37
CA MET A 122 -17.89 -1.91 -4.52
C MET A 122 -16.80 -0.91 -4.09
N GLY A 123 -15.57 -1.03 -4.60
CA GLY A 123 -14.46 -0.14 -4.24
C GLY A 123 -14.16 -0.19 -2.74
N ALA A 124 -13.91 0.97 -2.12
CA ALA A 124 -13.58 1.08 -0.70
C ALA A 124 -14.72 0.62 0.24
N ALA A 125 -15.98 0.66 -0.21
CA ALA A 125 -17.12 0.23 0.60
C ALA A 125 -17.09 -1.26 0.96
N ARG A 126 -16.29 -2.06 0.23
CA ARG A 126 -16.08 -3.48 0.51
C ARG A 126 -15.64 -3.75 1.95
N PHE A 127 -14.83 -2.86 2.52
CA PHE A 127 -14.28 -3.02 3.87
C PHE A 127 -15.38 -2.82 4.93
N THR A 128 -16.25 -1.83 4.74
CA THR A 128 -17.41 -1.59 5.61
C THR A 128 -18.36 -2.78 5.59
N ILE A 129 -18.69 -3.29 4.40
CA ILE A 129 -19.59 -4.44 4.25
C ILE A 129 -18.95 -5.71 4.82
N GLY A 130 -17.68 -5.97 4.51
CA GLY A 130 -16.92 -7.08 5.06
C GLY A 130 -16.91 -7.05 6.59
N THR A 131 -16.70 -5.87 7.18
CA THR A 131 -16.75 -5.65 8.63
C THR A 131 -18.12 -6.00 9.20
N LEU A 132 -19.20 -5.49 8.61
CA LEU A 132 -20.57 -5.79 9.07
C LEU A 132 -20.89 -7.28 9.00
N VAL A 133 -20.52 -7.95 7.91
CA VAL A 133 -20.72 -9.39 7.73
C VAL A 133 -19.93 -10.20 8.77
N ARG A 134 -18.68 -9.84 9.02
CA ARG A 134 -17.84 -10.52 10.03
C ARG A 134 -18.31 -10.25 11.45
N LEU A 135 -18.78 -9.04 11.77
CA LEU A 135 -19.38 -8.73 13.07
C LEU A 135 -20.64 -9.57 13.32
N ALA A 136 -21.50 -9.73 12.30
CA ALA A 136 -22.72 -10.54 12.42
C ALA A 136 -22.45 -12.05 12.51
N SER A 137 -21.28 -12.51 12.05
CA SER A 137 -20.89 -13.93 12.01
C SER A 137 -19.65 -14.23 12.87
N LEU A 138 -19.46 -13.45 13.93
CA LEU A 138 -18.29 -13.54 14.80
C LEU A 138 -18.19 -14.95 15.38
N ARG A 139 -17.11 -15.66 15.02
CA ARG A 139 -16.78 -16.96 15.60
C ARG A 139 -16.04 -16.67 16.91
N VAL A 140 -16.74 -16.83 18.03
CA VAL A 140 -16.17 -16.78 19.39
C VAL A 140 -15.55 -18.13 19.73
#